data_AF-A0A8S9K347-F1
#
_entry.id   AF-A0A8S9K347-F1
#
_cell.length_a   1.000
_cell.length_b   1.000
_cell.length_c   1.000
_cell.angle_alpha   90.00
_cell.angle_beta   90.00
_cell.angle_gamma   90.00
#
_symmetry.space_group_name_H-M   'P 1'
#
loop_
_entity.id
_entity.type
_entity.pdbx_description
1 polymer ?
#
loop_
_entity_poly.entity_id
_entity_poly.type
_entity_poly.pdbx_seq_one_letter_code
_entity_poly.pdbx_strand_id
1 'polypeptide(L)' 'MSASRKMVLINDLKPFKDEWRIRLKLLHSLKTKTDYGGESLECIFADETIFKKFDPRNCFRGMQVQMKH' A
#
# COMPACT_ATOMS: atom_id res chain seq x y z
N MET A 1 24.09 -10.73 -13.03
CA MET A 1 22.96 -11.61 -12.68
C MET A 1 21.86 -10.77 -12.06
N SER A 2 20.65 -10.80 -12.63
CA SER A 2 19.50 -10.09 -12.05
C SER A 2 19.08 -10.81 -10.77
N ALA A 3 19.39 -10.24 -9.60
CA ALA A 3 18.89 -10.76 -8.34
C ALA A 3 17.35 -10.82 -8.39
N SER A 4 16.79 -11.99 -8.13
CA SER A 4 15.35 -12.16 -8.00
C SER A 4 14.88 -11.31 -6.81
N ARG A 5 14.22 -10.18 -7.09
CA ARG A 5 13.74 -9.26 -6.05
C ARG A 5 12.70 -9.96 -5.19
N LYS A 6 12.98 -10.08 -3.89
CA LYS A 6 12.12 -10.75 -2.91
C LYS A 6 10.83 -9.95 -2.71
N MET A 7 9.69 -10.63 -2.82
CA MET A 7 8.40 -10.05 -2.44
C MET A 7 8.32 -9.99 -0.91
N VAL A 8 7.81 -8.89 -0.37
CA VAL A 8 7.60 -8.69 1.08
C VAL A 8 6.12 -8.56 1.39
N LEU A 9 5.74 -8.84 2.63
CA LEU A 9 4.38 -8.62 3.13
C LEU A 9 4.19 -7.17 3.58
N ILE A 10 2.94 -6.72 3.70
CA ILE A 10 2.61 -5.34 4.11
C ILE A 10 3.15 -5.01 5.51
N ASN A 11 3.21 -6.03 6.38
CA ASN A 11 3.71 -5.90 7.75
C ASN A 11 5.23 -5.75 7.83
N ASP A 12 5.96 -6.12 6.78
CA ASP A 12 7.42 -6.03 6.73
C ASP A 12 7.92 -4.68 6.20
N LEU A 13 7.00 -3.79 5.82
CA LEU A 13 7.33 -2.45 5.35
C LEU A 13 7.86 -1.58 6.48
N LYS A 14 9.03 -1.01 6.25
CA LYS A 14 9.69 -0.06 7.14
C LYS A 14 9.73 1.30 6.45
N PRO A 15 9.84 2.44 7.13
CA PRO A 15 9.94 3.73 6.42
C PRO A 15 11.30 3.95 5.73
N PHE A 16 12.36 3.25 6.19
CA PHE A 16 13.76 3.55 5.85
C PHE A 16 14.48 2.45 5.06
N LYS A 17 13.77 1.62 4.28
CA LYS A 17 14.46 0.73 3.31
C LYS A 17 14.36 1.34 1.92
N ASP A 18 15.39 1.11 1.12
CA ASP A 18 15.54 1.75 -0.18
C ASP A 18 14.59 1.18 -1.24
N GLU A 19 14.16 -0.08 -1.10
CA GLU A 19 13.26 -0.71 -2.06
C GLU A 19 12.36 -1.79 -1.43
N TRP A 20 11.07 -1.79 -1.81
CA TRP A 20 10.14 -2.88 -1.55
C TRP A 20 9.45 -3.33 -2.82
N ARG A 21 9.17 -4.63 -2.89
CA ARG A 21 8.29 -5.21 -3.90
C ARG A 21 7.19 -6.00 -3.20
N ILE A 22 5.94 -5.66 -3.49
CA ILE A 22 4.77 -6.16 -2.76
C ILE A 22 3.71 -6.54 -3.79
N ARG A 23 2.90 -7.55 -3.49
CA ARG A 23 1.69 -7.88 -4.26
C ARG A 23 0.49 -7.65 -3.37
N LEU A 24 -0.41 -6.77 -3.83
CA LEU A 24 -1.56 -6.31 -3.06
C LEU A 24 -2.83 -6.42 -3.91
N LYS A 25 -3.97 -6.60 -3.24
CA LYS A 25 -5.31 -6.38 -3.79
C LYS A 25 -5.82 -5.04 -3.30
N LEU A 26 -6.28 -4.19 -4.21
CA LEU A 26 -7.00 -2.97 -3.86
C LEU A 26 -8.41 -3.35 -3.40
N LEU A 27 -8.77 -2.99 -2.18
CA LEU A 27 -10.08 -3.25 -1.61
C LEU A 27 -11.02 -2.05 -1.76
N HIS A 28 -10.47 -0.85 -1.57
CA HIS A 28 -11.24 0.39 -1.62
C HIS A 28 -10.35 1.55 -2.04
N SER A 29 -10.93 2.53 -2.71
CA SER A 29 -10.27 3.78 -3.07
C SER A 29 -11.22 4.96 -2.88
N LEU A 30 -10.72 6.03 -2.27
CA LEU A 30 -11.45 7.29 -2.08
C LEU A 30 -10.65 8.44 -2.69
N LYS A 31 -11.30 9.22 -3.54
CA LYS A 31 -10.76 10.48 -4.03
C LYS A 31 -11.16 11.60 -3.09
N THR A 32 -10.18 12.34 -2.60
CA THR A 32 -10.38 13.47 -1.68
C THR A 32 -9.82 14.73 -2.33
N LYS A 33 -10.63 15.78 -2.42
CA LYS A 33 -10.12 17.11 -2.80
C LYS A 33 -9.37 17.68 -1.61
N THR A 34 -8.15 18.14 -1.83
CA THR A 34 -7.34 18.77 -0.79
C THR A 34 -7.56 20.28 -0.78
N ASP A 35 -7.49 20.87 0.41
CA ASP A 35 -7.71 22.31 0.63
C ASP A 35 -6.66 23.19 -0.07
N TYR A 36 -5.54 22.61 -0.49
CA TYR A 36 -4.41 23.30 -1.12
C TYR A 36 -4.41 23.23 -2.66
N GLY A 37 -5.53 22.84 -3.28
CA GLY A 37 -5.68 22.88 -4.74
C GLY A 37 -5.13 21.66 -5.47
N GLY A 38 -5.37 20.45 -4.96
CA GLY A 38 -5.02 19.19 -5.62
C GLY A 38 -5.96 18.04 -5.26
N GLU A 39 -5.90 16.94 -6.02
CA GLU A 39 -6.63 15.70 -5.72
C GLU A 39 -5.71 14.71 -4.99
N SER A 40 -6.21 14.09 -3.92
CA SER A 40 -5.57 12.96 -3.24
C SER A 40 -6.35 11.68 -3.52
N LEU A 41 -5.64 10.58 -3.65
CA LEU A 41 -6.21 9.23 -3.72
C LEU A 41 -5.78 8.46 -2.49
N GLU A 42 -6.76 8.07 -1.68
CA GLU A 42 -6.57 7.17 -0.55
C GLU A 42 -7.00 5.76 -0.96
N CYS A 43 -6.16 4.76 -0.65
CA CYS A 43 -6.41 3.37 -1.01
C CYS A 43 -6.26 2.45 0.21
N ILE A 44 -7.15 1.46 0.30
CA ILE A 44 -7.06 0.36 1.26
C ILE A 44 -6.60 -0.88 0.50
N PHE A 45 -5.46 -1.44 0.90
CA PHE A 45 -4.84 -2.59 0.27
C PHE A 45 -4.76 -3.79 1.22
N ALA A 46 -4.82 -5.00 0.66
CA ALA A 46 -4.58 -6.23 1.39
C ALA A 46 -3.56 -7.11 0.67
N ASP A 47 -2.69 -7.78 1.43
CA ASP A 47 -1.78 -8.80 0.91
C ASP A 47 -2.37 -10.22 1.06
N GLU A 48 -1.57 -11.24 0.75
CA GLU A 48 -1.96 -12.65 0.84
C GLU A 48 -2.31 -13.14 2.26
N THR A 49 -1.95 -12.40 3.31
CA THR A 49 -2.24 -12.79 4.70
C THR A 49 -3.72 -12.66 5.06
N ILE A 50 -4.49 -11.83 4.33
CA ILE A 50 -5.93 -11.63 4.58
C ILE A 50 -6.74 -12.93 4.46
N PHE A 51 -6.31 -13.87 3.60
CA PHE A 51 -6.96 -15.16 3.42
C PHE A 51 -6.58 -16.18 4.49
N LYS A 52 -5.48 -15.95 5.21
CA LYS A 52 -4.98 -16.87 6.25
C LYS A 52 -5.53 -16.53 7.63
N LYS A 53 -5.76 -15.25 7.91
CA LYS A 53 -6.39 -14.74 9.14
C LYS A 53 -7.08 -13.42 8.81
N PHE A 54 -8.37 -13.31 9.09
CA PHE A 54 -9.07 -12.03 9.04
C PHE A 54 -8.61 -11.17 10.24
N ASP A 55 -7.42 -10.58 10.14
CA ASP A 55 -6.91 -9.58 11.09
C ASP A 55 -7.03 -8.20 10.43
N PRO A 56 -7.88 -7.29 10.94
CA PRO A 56 -8.08 -5.97 10.34
C PRO A 56 -6.80 -5.12 10.29
N ARG A 57 -5.76 -5.45 11.07
CA ARG A 57 -4.43 -4.79 11.02
C ARG A 57 -3.64 -5.16 9.77
N ASN A 58 -3.90 -6.31 9.15
CA ASN A 58 -3.25 -6.74 7.91
C ASN A 58 -3.85 -6.05 6.66
N CYS A 59 -4.98 -5.37 6.82
CA CYS A 59 -5.70 -4.67 5.75
C CYS A 59 -5.48 -3.15 5.76
N PHE A 60 -4.98 -2.61 6.88
CA PHE A 60 -4.96 -1.17 7.12
C PHE A 60 -3.52 -0.63 7.15
N ARG A 61 -3.02 -0.27 5.98
CA ARG A 61 -2.11 0.86 5.84
C ARG A 61 -2.67 1.79 4.78
N GLY A 62 -3.25 2.91 5.21
CA GLY A 62 -3.61 3.99 4.31
C GLY A 62 -2.34 4.49 3.63
N MET A 63 -2.19 4.16 2.35
CA MET A 63 -1.09 4.69 1.55
C MET A 63 -1.65 5.89 0.78
N GLN A 64 -1.30 7.09 1.22
CA GLN A 64 -1.65 8.31 0.50
C GLN A 64 -0.67 8.46 -0.66
N VAL A 65 -1.19 8.35 -1.88
CA VAL A 65 -0.40 8.57 -3.10
C VAL A 65 -0.78 9.96 -3.63
N GLN A 66 0.17 10.89 -3.58
CA GLN A 66 0.02 12.18 -4.26
C GLN A 66 0.32 11.99 -5.74
N MET A 67 -0.67 12.24 -6.60
CA MET A 67 -0.45 12.32 -8.04
C MET A 67 0.14 13.70 -8.35
N LYS A 68 1.40 13.75 -8.81
CA LYS A 68 1.96 14.97 -9.40
C LYS A 68 1.52 15.04 -10.86
N HIS A 69 0.92 16.16 -11.24
CA HIS A 69 0.60 16.49 -12.63
C HIS A 69 1.86 16.79 -13.44
#